data_AF-A0A507QWY1-F1
#
_entry.id   AF-A0A507QWY1-F1
#
_cell.length_a   1.000
_cell.length_b   1.000
_cell.length_c   1.000
_cell.angle_alpha   90.00
_cell.angle_beta   90.00
_cell.angle_gamma   90.00
#
_symmetry.space_group_name_H-M   'P 1'
#
loop_
_entity.id
_entity.type
_entity.pdbx_description
1 polymer ?
#
loop_
_entity_poly.entity_id
_entity_poly.type
_entity_poly.pdbx_seq_one_letter_code
_entity_poly.pdbx_strand_id
1 'polypeptide(L)'
;MDGSSPWTQQAIDKFFAAREYPTRSECDDHACKITGATAVQQVAVPGSLSYTVHCRDFPYEERDLVPVDPEAQADFRKRVYRQLMKIKTSAPSTLSCTQIIDLECSLPILFGQAYPQVLTHNDLSQTNVLINEETFEITGIVDWSLAEVQPFGMELDSLLLATGYMDLNGWHNYTCRLQMLNAFWDEFWVRCQIHDDRCQREIRASAMQAAKIGAVLHYAFQRNANGSPSEELTTSKWALKTLSALLMG
;
A
#
# COMPACT_ATOMS: atom_id res chain seq x y z
N MET A 1 39.98 7.31 11.25
CA MET A 1 38.59 7.56 10.84
C MET A 1 38.70 8.26 9.50
N ASP A 2 38.32 7.57 8.43
CA ASP A 2 38.35 8.12 7.07
C ASP A 2 37.43 9.35 7.04
N GLY A 3 37.92 10.47 6.52
CA GLY A 3 37.22 11.76 6.46
C GLY A 3 36.13 11.82 5.38
N SER A 4 35.66 10.66 4.92
CA SER A 4 34.60 10.54 3.93
C SER A 4 33.25 10.80 4.58
N SER A 5 32.46 11.67 3.95
CA SER A 5 31.08 11.94 4.34
C SER A 5 30.30 10.62 4.42
N PRO A 6 29.39 10.41 5.40
CA PRO A 6 28.56 9.22 5.47
C PRO A 6 27.88 8.94 4.11
N TRP A 7 27.74 7.66 3.74
CA TRP A 7 27.18 7.29 2.44
C TRP A 7 25.79 7.91 2.19
N THR A 8 25.00 8.10 3.25
CA THR A 8 23.70 8.77 3.22
C THR A 8 23.80 10.21 2.72
N GLN A 9 24.78 10.96 3.25
CA GLN A 9 25.05 12.32 2.83
C GLN A 9 25.58 12.36 1.38
N GLN A 10 26.43 11.41 0.98
CA GLN A 10 26.89 11.31 -0.41
C GLN A 10 25.72 11.04 -1.39
N ALA A 11 24.77 10.20 -1.01
CA ALA A 11 23.58 9.92 -1.83
C ALA A 11 22.70 11.17 -1.98
N ILE A 12 22.49 11.91 -0.89
CA ILE A 12 21.73 13.17 -0.89
C ILE A 12 22.44 14.24 -1.73
N ASP A 13 23.76 14.38 -1.57
CA ASP A 13 24.55 15.34 -2.35
C ASP A 13 24.46 15.00 -3.84
N LYS A 14 24.57 13.72 -4.19
CA LYS A 14 24.40 13.26 -5.58
C LYS A 14 23.00 13.50 -6.12
N PHE A 15 21.97 13.33 -5.29
CA PHE A 15 20.59 13.65 -5.67
C PHE A 15 20.46 15.15 -6.01
N PHE A 16 20.99 16.05 -5.20
CA PHE A 16 20.89 17.49 -5.47
C PHE A 16 21.93 18.03 -6.47
N ALA A 17 23.03 17.31 -6.74
CA ALA A 17 24.12 17.78 -7.61
C ALA A 17 23.67 18.12 -9.04
N ALA A 18 22.64 17.44 -9.55
CA ALA A 18 22.11 17.65 -10.91
C ALA A 18 20.83 18.49 -10.95
N ARG A 19 20.39 19.05 -9.81
CA ARG A 19 19.10 19.72 -9.68
C ARG A 19 19.30 21.20 -9.33
N GLU A 20 18.75 22.08 -10.14
CA GLU A 20 18.73 23.54 -9.87
C GLU A 20 17.63 23.90 -8.87
N TYR A 21 16.49 23.20 -8.91
CA TYR A 21 15.38 23.35 -7.98
C TYR A 21 14.50 22.07 -7.91
N PRO A 22 13.76 21.85 -6.80
CA PRO A 22 13.96 22.50 -5.50
C PRO A 22 15.32 22.09 -4.89
N THR A 23 15.93 23.02 -4.16
CA THR A 23 17.14 22.80 -3.36
C THR A 23 16.82 22.00 -2.08
N ARG A 24 17.86 21.44 -1.45
CA ARG A 24 17.70 20.73 -0.17
C ARG A 24 17.03 21.59 0.91
N SER A 25 17.45 22.85 1.06
CA SER A 25 16.86 23.77 2.05
C SER A 25 15.39 24.03 1.76
N GLU A 26 15.01 24.23 0.49
CA GLU A 26 13.61 24.43 0.12
C GLU A 26 12.75 23.20 0.41
N CYS A 27 13.29 22.00 0.20
CA CYS A 27 12.60 20.76 0.60
C CYS A 27 12.44 20.65 2.13
N ASP A 28 13.50 20.96 2.89
CA ASP A 28 13.49 20.91 4.36
C ASP A 28 12.48 21.94 4.92
N ASP A 29 12.49 23.17 4.40
CA ASP A 29 11.56 24.24 4.77
C ASP A 29 10.11 23.87 4.43
N HIS A 30 9.89 23.26 3.26
CA HIS A 30 8.57 22.81 2.84
C HIS A 30 8.05 21.68 3.74
N ALA A 31 8.90 20.74 4.13
CA ALA A 31 8.55 19.67 5.05
C ALA A 31 8.16 20.20 6.43
N CYS A 32 8.94 21.13 7.00
CA CYS A 32 8.60 21.83 8.24
C CYS A 32 7.27 22.59 8.11
N LYS A 33 7.02 23.26 6.98
CA LYS A 33 5.79 24.02 6.75
C LYS A 33 4.53 23.14 6.70
N ILE A 34 4.59 21.97 6.07
CA ILE A 34 3.45 21.03 5.98
C ILE A 34 3.14 20.39 7.33
N THR A 35 4.19 20.04 8.08
CA THR A 35 4.06 19.26 9.32
C THR A 35 3.91 20.11 10.57
N GLY A 36 4.34 21.37 10.53
CA GLY A 36 4.49 22.21 11.72
C GLY A 36 5.73 21.88 12.55
N ALA A 37 6.61 21.00 12.06
CA ALA A 37 7.85 20.64 12.73
C ALA A 37 8.86 21.80 12.75
N THR A 38 9.67 21.85 13.81
CA THR A 38 10.77 22.83 13.92
C THR A 38 12.09 22.32 13.38
N ALA A 39 12.20 21.01 13.14
CA ALA A 39 13.42 20.40 12.62
C ALA A 39 13.11 19.18 11.73
N VAL A 40 13.98 18.97 10.75
CA VAL A 40 14.03 17.76 9.93
C VAL A 40 15.29 16.95 10.22
N GLN A 41 15.20 15.63 10.08
CA GLN A 41 16.30 14.69 10.18
C GLN A 41 16.35 13.84 8.92
N GLN A 42 17.55 13.58 8.41
CA GLN A 42 17.74 12.66 7.29
C GLN A 42 17.35 11.24 7.68
N VAL A 43 16.73 10.51 6.74
CA VAL A 43 16.52 9.07 6.87
C VAL A 43 17.86 8.32 6.82
N ALA A 44 17.92 7.18 7.51
CA ALA A 44 19.10 6.31 7.49
C ALA A 44 19.37 5.69 6.10
N VAL A 45 18.33 5.58 5.26
CA VAL A 45 18.41 5.02 3.91
C VAL A 45 17.71 5.96 2.93
N PRO A 46 18.42 6.96 2.35
CA PRO A 46 17.83 7.85 1.35
C PRO A 46 17.56 7.12 0.03
N GLY A 47 16.46 7.49 -0.62
CA GLY A 47 16.12 7.02 -1.96
C GLY A 47 17.11 7.55 -3.01
N SER A 48 17.28 6.80 -4.10
CA SER A 48 18.15 7.23 -5.22
C SER A 48 17.50 8.32 -6.08
N LEU A 49 16.17 8.38 -6.09
CA LEU A 49 15.35 9.28 -6.89
C LEU A 49 14.39 10.15 -6.07
N SER A 50 14.51 10.11 -4.74
CA SER A 50 13.70 10.90 -3.82
C SER A 50 14.54 11.42 -2.67
N TYR A 51 14.15 12.57 -2.13
CA TYR A 51 14.70 13.12 -0.89
C TYR A 51 13.64 12.98 0.21
N THR A 52 13.97 12.20 1.25
CA THR A 52 13.06 11.88 2.35
C THR A 52 13.65 12.34 3.67
N VAL A 53 12.81 12.92 4.53
CA VAL A 53 13.20 13.43 5.85
C VAL A 53 12.18 13.06 6.91
N HIS A 54 12.64 12.86 8.14
CA HIS A 54 11.81 12.78 9.34
C HIS A 54 11.61 14.17 9.92
N CYS A 55 10.35 14.60 10.02
CA CYS A 55 9.98 15.83 10.72
C CYS A 55 9.86 15.55 12.23
N ARG A 56 10.53 16.33 13.08
CA ARG A 56 10.54 16.20 14.55
C ARG A 56 9.82 17.36 15.23
N ASP A 57 9.42 17.14 16.49
CA ASP A 57 8.87 18.19 17.35
C ASP A 57 7.58 18.83 16.80
N PHE A 58 6.75 18.07 16.10
CA PHE A 58 5.43 18.55 15.68
C PHE A 58 4.43 18.40 16.84
N PRO A 59 3.56 19.40 17.07
CA PRO A 59 2.43 19.22 17.97
C PRO A 59 1.50 18.17 17.34
N TYR A 60 1.29 17.04 18.03
CA TYR A 60 0.26 16.10 17.64
C TYR A 60 -1.10 16.79 17.83
N GLU A 61 -1.65 17.32 16.75
CA GLU A 61 -3.05 17.72 16.68
C GLU A 61 -3.80 16.63 15.92
N GLU A 62 -4.79 16.05 16.58
CA GLU A 62 -5.75 15.14 15.98
C GLU A 62 -6.52 15.95 14.91
N ARG A 63 -6.15 15.76 13.64
CA ARG A 63 -6.82 16.45 12.53
C ARG A 63 -8.14 15.77 12.24
N ASP A 64 -9.18 16.58 12.04
CA ASP A 64 -10.51 16.08 11.69
C ASP A 64 -10.48 15.17 10.48
N LEU A 65 -11.33 14.14 10.49
CA LEU A 65 -11.54 13.25 9.35
C LEU A 65 -12.00 14.08 8.14
N VAL A 66 -11.22 14.04 7.06
CA VAL A 66 -11.60 14.68 5.80
C VAL A 66 -12.73 13.86 5.16
N PRO A 67 -13.86 14.48 4.78
CA PRO A 67 -14.92 13.78 4.07
C PRO A 67 -14.39 13.15 2.79
N VAL A 68 -14.79 11.91 2.51
CA VAL A 68 -14.49 11.24 1.25
C VAL A 68 -15.15 12.01 0.12
N ASP A 69 -14.38 12.35 -0.91
CA ASP A 69 -14.92 12.92 -2.15
C ASP A 69 -15.84 11.89 -2.83
N PRO A 70 -17.16 12.14 -2.93
CA PRO A 70 -18.10 11.19 -3.53
C PRO A 70 -17.83 10.93 -5.02
N GLU A 71 -17.26 11.91 -5.73
CA GLU A 71 -16.93 11.77 -7.15
C GLU A 71 -15.73 10.83 -7.33
N ALA A 72 -14.66 11.05 -6.57
CA ALA A 72 -13.49 10.16 -6.55
C ALA A 72 -13.89 8.72 -6.18
N GLN A 73 -14.75 8.53 -5.17
CA GLN A 73 -15.25 7.20 -4.79
C GLN A 73 -16.05 6.55 -5.92
N ALA A 74 -16.93 7.31 -6.58
CA ALA A 74 -17.74 6.79 -7.68
C ALA A 74 -16.88 6.41 -8.89
N ASP A 75 -15.82 7.16 -9.17
CA ASP A 75 -14.89 6.88 -10.26
C ASP A 75 -13.99 5.68 -9.97
N PHE A 76 -13.48 5.56 -8.74
CA PHE A 76 -12.79 4.34 -8.30
C PHE A 76 -13.70 3.11 -8.48
N ARG A 77 -14.94 3.18 -8.01
CA ARG A 77 -15.93 2.10 -8.18
C ARG A 77 -16.11 1.71 -9.65
N LYS A 78 -16.33 2.67 -10.55
CA LYS A 78 -16.46 2.42 -11.99
C LYS A 78 -15.21 1.74 -12.56
N ARG A 79 -14.01 2.15 -12.12
CA ARG A 79 -12.73 1.56 -12.52
C ARG A 79 -12.64 0.09 -12.13
N VAL A 80 -12.99 -0.26 -10.88
CA VAL A 80 -13.02 -1.65 -10.41
C VAL A 80 -13.95 -2.52 -11.26
N TYR A 81 -15.19 -2.06 -11.49
CA TYR A 81 -16.14 -2.81 -12.33
C TYR A 81 -15.62 -3.02 -13.75
N ARG A 82 -15.04 -1.99 -14.36
CA ARG A 82 -14.47 -2.08 -15.72
C ARG A 82 -13.33 -3.10 -15.79
N GLN A 83 -12.43 -3.08 -14.80
CA GLN A 83 -11.30 -3.98 -14.73
C GLN A 83 -11.74 -5.44 -14.54
N LEU A 84 -12.67 -5.72 -13.63
CA LEU A 84 -13.22 -7.07 -13.46
C LEU A 84 -13.92 -7.57 -14.73
N MET A 85 -14.70 -6.72 -15.38
CA MET A 85 -15.34 -7.06 -16.67
C MET A 85 -14.31 -7.37 -17.76
N LYS A 86 -13.22 -6.60 -17.83
CA LYS A 86 -12.13 -6.86 -18.78
C LYS A 86 -11.53 -8.24 -18.58
N ILE A 87 -11.23 -8.63 -17.34
CA ILE A 87 -10.71 -9.96 -17.02
C ILE A 87 -11.71 -11.05 -17.45
N LYS A 88 -13.00 -10.87 -17.12
CA LYS A 88 -14.09 -11.79 -17.46
C LYS A 88 -14.23 -12.05 -18.96
N THR A 89 -14.01 -11.01 -19.77
CA THR A 89 -14.15 -11.09 -21.24
C THR A 89 -12.87 -11.51 -21.97
N SER A 90 -11.73 -11.52 -21.28
CA SER A 90 -10.44 -11.87 -21.88
C SER A 90 -10.23 -13.38 -21.97
N ALA A 91 -9.60 -13.86 -23.04
CA ALA A 91 -9.29 -15.27 -23.25
C ALA A 91 -7.77 -15.48 -23.47
N PRO A 92 -7.11 -16.39 -22.73
CA PRO A 92 -7.63 -17.13 -21.57
C PRO A 92 -7.76 -16.20 -20.34
N SER A 93 -8.82 -16.38 -19.53
CA SER A 93 -8.99 -15.55 -18.33
C SER A 93 -8.00 -15.97 -17.23
N THR A 94 -7.42 -14.99 -16.55
CA THR A 94 -6.53 -15.22 -15.40
C THR A 94 -7.27 -15.78 -14.20
N LEU A 95 -8.57 -15.47 -14.07
CA LEU A 95 -9.44 -15.84 -12.96
C LEU A 95 -10.53 -16.77 -13.45
N SER A 96 -10.95 -17.72 -12.60
CA SER A 96 -12.14 -18.53 -12.85
C SER A 96 -13.43 -17.69 -12.77
N CYS A 97 -14.48 -18.12 -13.46
CA CYS A 97 -15.79 -17.44 -13.41
C CYS A 97 -16.31 -17.32 -11.97
N THR A 98 -16.15 -18.36 -11.15
CA THR A 98 -16.58 -18.35 -9.74
C THR A 98 -15.85 -17.26 -8.94
N GLN A 99 -14.53 -17.15 -9.09
CA GLN A 99 -13.75 -16.10 -8.41
C GLN A 99 -14.23 -14.70 -8.83
N ILE A 100 -14.51 -14.48 -10.12
CA ILE A 100 -15.00 -13.18 -10.58
C ILE A 100 -16.37 -12.86 -9.99
N ILE A 101 -17.28 -13.83 -9.96
CA ILE A 101 -18.62 -13.66 -9.37
C ILE A 101 -18.52 -13.34 -7.88
N ASP A 102 -17.67 -14.05 -7.14
CA ASP A 102 -17.48 -13.81 -5.70
C ASP A 102 -16.98 -12.37 -5.43
N LEU A 103 -16.03 -11.89 -6.23
CA LEU A 103 -15.55 -10.50 -6.14
C LEU A 103 -16.65 -9.50 -6.51
N GLU A 104 -17.38 -9.72 -7.60
CA GLU A 104 -18.51 -8.87 -8.03
C GLU A 104 -19.59 -8.76 -6.94
N CYS A 105 -19.91 -9.87 -6.25
CA CYS A 105 -20.89 -9.91 -5.16
C CYS A 105 -20.47 -9.09 -3.93
N SER A 106 -19.17 -8.88 -3.72
CA SER A 106 -18.67 -8.10 -2.57
C SER A 106 -18.71 -6.58 -2.80
N LEU A 107 -18.72 -6.12 -4.06
CA LEU A 107 -18.63 -4.69 -4.39
C LEU A 107 -19.75 -3.82 -3.77
N PRO A 108 -21.04 -4.23 -3.75
CA PRO A 108 -22.08 -3.42 -3.13
C PRO A 108 -21.86 -3.18 -1.62
N ILE A 109 -21.22 -4.12 -0.93
CA ILE A 109 -20.88 -4.00 0.49
C ILE A 109 -19.70 -3.02 0.65
N LEU A 110 -18.62 -3.23 -0.11
CA LEU A 110 -17.39 -2.42 -0.01
C LEU A 110 -17.57 -0.95 -0.39
N PHE A 111 -18.51 -0.67 -1.29
CA PHE A 111 -18.89 0.68 -1.71
C PHE A 111 -20.17 1.19 -1.03
N GLY A 112 -20.67 0.47 -0.03
CA GLY A 112 -21.81 0.90 0.79
C GLY A 112 -21.42 2.02 1.74
N GLN A 113 -22.39 2.87 2.11
CA GLN A 113 -22.17 4.02 3.00
C GLN A 113 -21.60 3.65 4.37
N ALA A 114 -21.86 2.42 4.83
CA ALA A 114 -21.40 1.93 6.13
C ALA A 114 -19.98 1.33 6.09
N TYR A 115 -19.41 1.08 4.91
CA TYR A 115 -18.09 0.45 4.81
C TYR A 115 -16.97 1.50 4.82
N PRO A 116 -15.95 1.36 5.68
CA PRO A 116 -14.90 2.37 5.80
C PRO A 116 -14.16 2.59 4.48
N GLN A 117 -14.05 3.86 4.10
CA GLN A 117 -13.14 4.29 3.04
C GLN A 117 -11.92 4.93 3.71
N VAL A 118 -10.73 4.50 3.31
CA VAL A 118 -9.47 4.86 3.95
C VAL A 118 -8.48 5.34 2.91
N LEU A 119 -7.54 6.18 3.32
CA LEU A 119 -6.38 6.49 2.49
C LEU A 119 -5.51 5.24 2.38
N THR A 120 -5.35 4.72 1.17
CA THR A 120 -4.42 3.64 0.83
C THR A 120 -3.19 4.22 0.15
N HIS A 121 -2.05 3.53 0.26
CA HIS A 121 -0.77 3.94 -0.32
C HIS A 121 -0.66 3.58 -1.82
N ASN A 122 -1.26 2.46 -2.22
CA ASN A 122 -1.27 1.84 -3.57
C ASN A 122 0.09 1.44 -4.15
N ASP A 123 1.12 1.46 -3.32
CA ASP A 123 2.46 0.94 -3.64
C ASP A 123 3.14 0.40 -2.38
N LEU A 124 2.38 0.00 -1.36
CA LEU A 124 2.98 -0.45 -0.12
C LEU A 124 3.71 -1.77 -0.32
N SER A 125 5.02 -1.74 -0.09
CA SER A 125 5.86 -2.93 -0.09
C SER A 125 6.95 -2.80 0.98
N GLN A 126 7.72 -3.87 1.20
CA GLN A 126 8.81 -3.87 2.16
C GLN A 126 9.86 -2.76 1.91
N THR A 127 9.99 -2.28 0.67
CA THR A 127 10.92 -1.18 0.33
C THR A 127 10.43 0.19 0.76
N ASN A 128 9.14 0.32 1.07
CA ASN A 128 8.48 1.57 1.40
C ASN A 128 8.20 1.71 2.91
N VAL A 129 8.64 0.72 3.71
CA VAL A 129 8.52 0.70 5.16
C VAL A 129 9.89 0.93 5.78
N LEU A 130 10.01 2.02 6.55
CA LEU A 130 11.21 2.32 7.34
C LEU A 130 11.11 1.62 8.69
N ILE A 131 12.20 0.95 9.09
CA ILE A 131 12.26 0.15 10.30
C ILE A 131 13.47 0.60 11.14
N ASN A 132 13.30 0.65 12.46
CA ASN A 132 14.43 0.79 13.39
C ASN A 132 15.20 -0.54 13.47
N GLU A 133 16.51 -0.52 13.20
CA GLU A 133 17.33 -1.75 13.17
C GLU A 133 17.46 -2.44 14.54
N GLU A 134 17.38 -1.68 15.64
CA GLU A 134 17.52 -2.22 17.00
C GLU A 134 16.19 -2.75 17.55
N THR A 135 15.08 -2.04 17.30
CA THR A 135 13.77 -2.37 17.89
C THR A 135 12.83 -3.12 16.94
N PHE A 136 13.13 -3.12 15.63
CA PHE A 136 12.26 -3.60 14.56
C PHE A 136 10.91 -2.87 14.46
N GLU A 137 10.78 -1.70 15.10
CA GLU A 137 9.57 -0.89 15.00
C GLU A 137 9.50 -0.17 13.66
N ILE A 138 8.28 -0.06 13.11
CA ILE A 138 8.01 0.77 11.94
C ILE A 138 8.14 2.24 12.36
N THR A 139 9.08 2.96 11.74
CA THR A 139 9.36 4.37 12.02
C THR A 139 8.80 5.31 10.96
N GLY A 140 8.36 4.77 9.82
CA GLY A 140 7.74 5.55 8.76
C GLY A 140 7.31 4.72 7.57
N ILE A 141 6.42 5.31 6.77
CA ILE A 141 6.00 4.82 5.46
C ILE A 141 6.26 5.94 4.46
N VAL A 142 6.89 5.61 3.33
CA VAL A 142 7.38 6.58 2.32
C VAL A 142 6.88 6.23 0.93
N ASP A 143 6.97 7.19 0.00
CA ASP A 143 6.51 7.05 -1.41
C ASP A 143 4.99 7.00 -1.61
N TRP A 144 4.29 7.93 -0.97
CA TRP A 144 2.83 8.11 -1.06
C TRP A 144 2.33 8.66 -2.42
N SER A 145 3.14 8.57 -3.49
CA SER A 145 2.83 9.19 -4.78
C SER A 145 1.58 8.62 -5.48
N LEU A 146 1.18 7.40 -5.12
CA LEU A 146 -0.01 6.72 -5.63
C LEU A 146 -1.18 6.69 -4.63
N ALA A 147 -1.09 7.44 -3.54
CA ALA A 147 -2.09 7.37 -2.49
C ALA A 147 -3.49 7.78 -2.99
N GLU A 148 -4.52 7.00 -2.62
CA GLU A 148 -5.90 7.20 -3.06
C GLU A 148 -6.86 6.76 -1.95
N VAL A 149 -8.06 7.32 -1.89
CA VAL A 149 -9.10 6.85 -0.96
C VAL A 149 -9.82 5.65 -1.56
N GLN A 150 -9.84 4.53 -0.82
CA GLN A 150 -10.41 3.25 -1.27
C GLN A 150 -11.12 2.51 -0.13
N PRO A 151 -11.98 1.52 -0.41
CA PRO A 151 -12.52 0.65 0.63
C PRO A 151 -11.42 0.03 1.50
N PHE A 152 -11.62 0.01 2.82
CA PHE A 152 -10.69 -0.66 3.74
C PHE A 152 -10.44 -2.10 3.31
N GLY A 153 -9.17 -2.50 3.30
CA GLY A 153 -8.75 -3.83 2.89
C GLY A 153 -8.19 -3.90 1.47
N MET A 154 -8.39 -2.89 0.62
CA MET A 154 -7.90 -2.90 -0.77
C MET A 154 -6.38 -3.03 -0.91
N GLU A 155 -5.60 -2.64 0.09
CA GLU A 155 -4.13 -2.81 0.09
C GLU A 155 -3.65 -3.92 1.04
N LEU A 156 -4.55 -4.72 1.63
CA LEU A 156 -4.15 -5.84 2.49
C LEU A 156 -3.52 -7.00 1.69
N ASP A 157 -3.48 -6.95 0.37
CA ASP A 157 -2.63 -7.83 -0.43
C ASP A 157 -1.15 -7.65 -0.07
N SER A 158 -0.71 -6.44 0.33
CA SER A 158 0.63 -6.21 0.87
C SER A 158 0.90 -7.02 2.16
N LEU A 159 -0.08 -7.15 3.06
CA LEU A 159 0.00 -8.01 4.25
C LEU A 159 0.09 -9.50 3.84
N LEU A 160 -0.67 -9.89 2.82
CA LEU A 160 -0.60 -11.24 2.27
C LEU A 160 0.78 -11.52 1.65
N LEU A 161 1.44 -10.51 1.09
CA LEU A 161 2.82 -10.62 0.61
C LEU A 161 3.86 -10.56 1.74
N ALA A 162 3.60 -9.85 2.84
CA ALA A 162 4.50 -9.87 3.99
C ALA A 162 4.58 -11.25 4.67
N THR A 163 3.60 -12.13 4.41
CA THR A 163 3.47 -13.45 5.02
C THR A 163 3.87 -14.59 4.07
N GLY A 164 4.77 -14.29 3.13
CA GLY A 164 5.38 -15.25 2.23
C GLY A 164 6.70 -14.77 1.67
N TYR A 165 7.22 -15.52 0.71
CA TYR A 165 8.45 -15.20 -0.01
C TYR A 165 8.33 -15.62 -1.46
N MET A 166 9.29 -15.14 -2.25
CA MET A 166 9.35 -15.39 -3.68
C MET A 166 10.60 -16.18 -4.04
N ASP A 167 10.43 -17.17 -4.91
CA ASP A 167 11.54 -17.88 -5.55
C ASP A 167 11.32 -17.98 -7.08
N LEU A 168 12.17 -18.75 -7.76
CA LEU A 168 12.09 -18.96 -9.21
C LEU A 168 10.79 -19.69 -9.67
N ASN A 169 10.13 -20.40 -8.76
CA ASN A 169 8.90 -21.13 -9.03
C ASN A 169 7.64 -20.28 -8.79
N GLY A 170 7.73 -19.27 -7.93
CA GLY A 170 6.67 -18.28 -7.72
C GLY A 170 6.60 -17.81 -6.27
N TRP A 171 5.40 -17.35 -5.89
CA TRP A 171 5.11 -16.96 -4.52
C TRP A 171 4.81 -18.17 -3.65
N HIS A 172 5.40 -18.21 -2.45
CA HIS A 172 5.20 -19.26 -1.46
C HIS A 172 4.79 -18.65 -0.12
N ASN A 173 3.83 -19.27 0.54
CA ASN A 173 3.40 -18.89 1.87
C ASN A 173 4.38 -19.41 2.91
N TYR A 174 4.67 -18.63 3.95
CA TYR A 174 5.37 -19.15 5.12
C TYR A 174 4.49 -20.19 5.83
N THR A 175 5.12 -21.19 6.45
CA THR A 175 4.42 -22.19 7.27
C THR A 175 3.69 -21.55 8.45
N CYS A 176 4.20 -20.44 8.98
CA CYS A 176 3.60 -19.65 10.04
C CYS A 176 2.61 -18.56 9.55
N ARG A 177 2.26 -18.52 8.25
CA ARG A 177 1.38 -17.47 7.68
C ARG A 177 0.12 -17.23 8.49
N LEU A 178 -0.57 -18.29 8.91
CA LEU A 178 -1.81 -18.15 9.69
C LEU A 178 -1.57 -17.46 11.04
N GLN A 179 -0.44 -17.76 11.71
CA GLN A 179 -0.06 -17.12 12.97
C GLN A 179 0.23 -15.63 12.75
N MET A 180 0.94 -15.28 11.67
CA MET A 180 1.23 -13.88 11.33
C MET A 180 -0.03 -13.09 11.01
N LEU A 181 -0.95 -13.66 10.22
CA LEU A 181 -2.22 -13.01 9.90
C LEU A 181 -3.10 -12.84 11.15
N ASN A 182 -3.13 -13.83 12.04
CA ASN A 182 -3.87 -13.71 13.29
C ASN A 182 -3.25 -12.65 14.20
N ALA A 183 -1.91 -12.59 14.33
CA ALA A 183 -1.24 -11.56 15.10
C ALA A 183 -1.55 -10.15 14.58
N PHE A 184 -1.60 -9.95 13.26
CA PHE A 184 -2.04 -8.69 12.67
C PHE A 184 -3.47 -8.34 13.09
N TRP A 185 -4.42 -9.27 12.94
CA TRP A 185 -5.82 -9.02 13.26
C TRP A 185 -6.04 -8.80 14.76
N ASP A 186 -5.37 -9.55 15.62
CA ASP A 186 -5.44 -9.40 17.07
C ASP A 186 -5.00 -7.98 17.50
N GLU A 187 -3.86 -7.50 16.98
CA GLU A 187 -3.40 -6.13 17.24
C GLU A 187 -4.36 -5.10 16.64
N PHE A 188 -4.88 -5.33 15.43
CA PHE A 188 -5.83 -4.43 14.79
C PHE A 188 -7.11 -4.26 15.63
N TRP A 189 -7.67 -5.35 16.17
CA TRP A 189 -8.86 -5.27 17.03
C TRP A 189 -8.60 -4.52 18.34
N VAL A 190 -7.44 -4.74 18.95
CA VAL A 190 -7.02 -4.01 20.16
C VAL A 190 -6.90 -2.52 19.87
N ARG A 191 -6.26 -2.14 18.77
CA ARG A 191 -6.05 -0.72 18.39
C ARG A 191 -7.33 -0.01 18.00
N CYS A 192 -8.23 -0.69 17.30
CA CYS A 192 -9.52 -0.13 16.91
C CYS A 192 -10.59 -0.26 18.01
N GLN A 193 -10.26 -0.87 19.15
CA GLN A 193 -11.19 -1.11 20.28
C GLN A 193 -12.46 -1.87 19.85
N ILE A 194 -12.32 -2.80 18.91
CA ILE A 194 -13.43 -3.62 18.39
C ILE A 194 -13.44 -4.94 19.16
N HIS A 195 -14.35 -5.08 20.11
CA HIS A 195 -14.44 -6.27 20.97
C HIS A 195 -15.52 -7.29 20.56
N ASP A 196 -16.43 -6.92 19.67
CA ASP A 196 -17.53 -7.80 19.26
C ASP A 196 -17.05 -8.83 18.21
N ASP A 197 -17.03 -10.11 18.59
CA ASP A 197 -16.57 -11.22 17.74
C ASP A 197 -17.31 -11.30 16.40
N ARG A 198 -18.60 -10.96 16.38
CA ARG A 198 -19.39 -10.98 15.15
C ARG A 198 -18.94 -9.88 14.21
N CYS A 199 -18.79 -8.65 14.72
CA CYS A 199 -18.28 -7.50 14.00
C CYS A 199 -16.86 -7.77 13.47
N GLN A 200 -15.96 -8.32 14.29
CA GLN A 200 -14.62 -8.71 13.85
C GLN A 200 -14.66 -9.70 12.67
N ARG A 201 -15.52 -10.73 12.74
CA ARG A 201 -15.68 -11.69 11.63
C ARG A 201 -16.20 -11.04 10.35
N GLU A 202 -17.23 -10.18 10.46
CA GLU A 202 -17.82 -9.48 9.31
C GLU A 202 -16.85 -8.48 8.66
N ILE A 203 -16.11 -7.71 9.48
CA ILE A 203 -15.07 -6.79 9.02
C ILE A 203 -13.94 -7.57 8.35
N ARG A 204 -13.40 -8.60 9.01
CA ARG A 204 -12.32 -9.41 8.45
C ARG A 204 -12.73 -10.06 7.13
N ALA A 205 -13.94 -10.62 7.05
CA ALA A 205 -14.43 -11.22 5.82
C ALA A 205 -14.50 -10.20 4.67
N SER A 206 -15.06 -9.02 4.92
CA SER A 206 -15.18 -7.95 3.92
C SER A 206 -13.81 -7.39 3.51
N ALA A 207 -12.93 -7.12 4.48
CA ALA A 207 -11.58 -6.64 4.23
C ALA A 207 -10.73 -7.65 3.45
N MET A 208 -10.90 -8.94 3.70
CA MET A 208 -10.24 -10.00 2.94
C MET A 208 -10.79 -10.11 1.51
N GLN A 209 -12.07 -9.82 1.26
CA GLN A 209 -12.59 -9.70 -0.11
C GLN A 209 -12.04 -8.47 -0.81
N ALA A 210 -11.97 -7.33 -0.12
CA ALA A 210 -11.31 -6.13 -0.63
C ALA A 210 -9.82 -6.40 -0.98
N ALA A 211 -9.10 -7.16 -0.15
CA ALA A 211 -7.72 -7.55 -0.41
C ALA A 211 -7.58 -8.36 -1.71
N LYS A 212 -8.53 -9.27 -1.98
CA LYS A 212 -8.56 -10.04 -3.22
C LYS A 212 -8.81 -9.15 -4.44
N ILE A 213 -9.71 -8.17 -4.33
CA ILE A 213 -9.93 -7.18 -5.39
C ILE A 213 -8.64 -6.36 -5.60
N GLY A 214 -8.05 -5.84 -4.53
CA GLY A 214 -6.77 -5.13 -4.56
C GLY A 214 -5.67 -5.88 -5.30
N ALA A 215 -5.45 -7.14 -4.92
CA ALA A 215 -4.51 -8.02 -5.59
C ALA A 215 -4.81 -8.16 -7.09
N VAL A 216 -6.08 -8.29 -7.49
CA VAL A 216 -6.47 -8.31 -8.90
C VAL A 216 -6.09 -7.00 -9.59
N LEU A 217 -6.37 -5.84 -8.99
CA LEU A 217 -6.02 -4.54 -9.58
C LEU A 217 -4.50 -4.34 -9.69
N HIS A 218 -3.73 -4.88 -8.75
CA HIS A 218 -2.28 -4.76 -8.71
C HIS A 218 -1.54 -5.73 -9.65
N TYR A 219 -2.05 -6.95 -9.80
CA TYR A 219 -1.31 -8.03 -10.45
C TYR A 219 -1.96 -8.59 -11.72
N ALA A 220 -3.23 -8.29 -12.02
CA ALA A 220 -3.84 -8.68 -13.30
C ALA A 220 -3.58 -7.66 -14.42
N PHE A 221 -3.14 -6.45 -14.05
CA PHE A 221 -2.93 -5.34 -14.97
C PHE A 221 -1.46 -4.91 -15.03
N GLN A 222 -1.07 -4.27 -16.12
CA GLN A 222 0.21 -3.60 -16.22
C GLN A 222 0.22 -2.34 -15.33
N ARG A 223 1.42 -1.86 -15.01
CA ARG A 223 1.61 -0.53 -14.44
C ARG A 223 2.08 0.41 -15.54
N ASN A 224 1.61 1.65 -15.51
CA ASN A 224 2.17 2.72 -16.33
C ASN A 224 3.59 3.05 -15.86
N ALA A 225 4.36 3.79 -16.67
CA ALA A 225 5.74 4.15 -16.33
C ALA A 225 5.88 4.95 -15.01
N ASN A 226 4.82 5.62 -14.58
CA ASN A 226 4.73 6.35 -13.32
C ASN A 226 4.21 5.49 -12.14
N GLY A 227 4.12 4.17 -12.30
CA GLY A 227 3.62 3.25 -11.27
C GLY A 227 2.09 3.15 -11.18
N SER A 228 1.34 4.08 -11.77
CA SER A 228 -0.13 4.06 -11.71
C SER A 228 -0.74 2.84 -12.41
N PRO A 229 -1.95 2.39 -12.01
CA PRO A 229 -2.62 1.26 -12.66
C PRO A 229 -2.88 1.51 -14.15
N SER A 230 -2.58 0.51 -14.99
CA SER A 230 -3.01 0.49 -16.39
C SER A 230 -4.34 -0.24 -16.54
N GLU A 231 -5.04 0.02 -17.65
CA GLU A 231 -6.18 -0.79 -18.07
C GLU A 231 -5.72 -2.03 -18.85
N GLU A 232 -4.46 -2.12 -19.28
CA GLU A 232 -3.95 -3.27 -20.03
C GLU A 232 -3.70 -4.48 -19.14
N LEU A 233 -4.13 -5.66 -19.59
CA LEU A 233 -3.85 -6.90 -18.86
C LEU A 233 -2.36 -7.20 -18.90
N THR A 234 -1.85 -7.74 -17.80
CA THR A 234 -0.44 -8.13 -17.72
C THR A 234 -0.18 -9.42 -18.49
N THR A 235 0.98 -9.49 -19.13
CA THR A 235 1.54 -10.74 -19.66
C THR A 235 2.62 -11.32 -18.76
N SER A 236 2.88 -10.65 -17.62
CA SER A 236 3.89 -11.07 -16.66
C SER A 236 3.48 -12.36 -15.97
N LYS A 237 4.13 -13.47 -16.35
CA LYS A 237 3.96 -14.78 -15.68
C LYS A 237 4.16 -14.68 -14.17
N TRP A 238 5.06 -13.79 -13.75
CA TRP A 238 5.32 -13.51 -12.35
C TRP A 238 4.09 -12.93 -11.64
N ALA A 239 3.51 -11.86 -12.17
CA ALA A 239 2.36 -11.19 -11.56
C ALA A 239 1.16 -12.14 -11.51
N LEU A 240 0.93 -12.92 -12.56
CA LEU A 240 -0.15 -13.89 -12.63
C LEU A 240 0.02 -15.05 -11.63
N LYS A 241 1.26 -15.51 -11.40
CA LYS A 241 1.55 -16.52 -10.37
C LYS A 241 1.33 -15.96 -8.96
N THR A 242 1.79 -14.74 -8.70
CA THR A 242 1.55 -14.04 -7.43
C THR A 242 0.05 -13.89 -7.17
N LEU A 243 -0.70 -13.40 -8.16
CA LEU A 243 -2.15 -13.26 -8.06
C LEU A 243 -2.83 -14.59 -7.74
N SER A 244 -2.47 -15.67 -8.42
CA SER A 244 -3.01 -17.00 -8.15
C SER A 244 -2.75 -17.43 -6.70
N ALA A 245 -1.53 -17.24 -6.19
CA ALA A 245 -1.18 -17.58 -4.81
C ALA A 245 -1.98 -16.76 -3.79
N LEU A 246 -2.19 -15.47 -4.05
CA LEU A 246 -2.94 -14.58 -3.16
C LEU A 246 -4.44 -14.89 -3.10
N LEU A 247 -5.01 -15.39 -4.20
CA LEU A 247 -6.43 -15.72 -4.27
C LEU A 247 -6.79 -17.11 -3.72
N MET A 248 -5.81 -18.02 -3.65
CA MET A 248 -5.97 -19.37 -3.06
C MET A 248 -5.89 -19.38 -1.52
N GLY A 249 -5.66 -18.23 -0.89
CA GLY A 249 -5.67 -18.03 0.57
C GLY A 249 -7.06 -17.78 1.17
#